data_AF-F4QAT1-F1
#
_entry.id   AF-F4QAT1-F1
#
_cell.length_a   1.000
_cell.length_b   1.000
_cell.length_c   1.000
_cell.angle_alpha   90.00
_cell.angle_beta   90.00
_cell.angle_gamma   90.00
#
_symmetry.space_group_name_H-M   'P 1'
#
loop_
_entity.id
_entity.type
_entity.pdbx_description
1 polymer ?
#
loop_
_entity_poly.entity_id
_entity_poly.type
_entity_poly.pdbx_seq_one_letter_code
_entity_poly.pdbx_strand_id
1 'polypeptide(L)'
;MKTSIGLYRDIVRAINRKLPPQSQTYYWTFTREHFEGHRNDTDPQDVEFLINKGYTSLQWIIKKISDKIHFIKYASSTETGSPRASSRSTQLEPLFSTSYTKTNRNNNNNKNVYNNNNNNNNNNYATSEMKYTNKRSTTATNSKFRKETLFIQDNTTTTTQENEPFGITSSTMSPIAPKGMLKFTDQSKQTKAKLESDHKIEQELINDSKSFFANQSNHAKYIKWLGNRQRYRVPTDWYKSSFWRSIENKREYIKWMANIVGKNQSIDEWHYLTDLDFKRNFGSFFIDTYGDIPTALADIYPEHSWKPWLFERFHPSYFYDSIENQRAFVDWLAQTLNITSPEQWYQVTTKDIKTNRGFHLLKLYNNSPYQLFTTIFGKTNGEVLQSWRFKVIPKKKLNILILKDFLNHLFNQINQNKVEKVQQNNKQNLDDYNELFNDILQKVSNQELETIIEMNHGNDIINEFGGSLQAAIEHLEIQEEQDDSIEEETSIPSSFEDAYEIFDINDQIQKEEEGVEEDLFDWDHLSLLDRQEHQKGTSTKYTKNVTNKKKKK
;
A
#
# COMPACT_ATOMS: atom_id res chain seq x y z
N MET A 1 0.18 -17.18 -41.78
CA MET A 1 1.08 -16.56 -40.79
C MET A 1 0.29 -16.24 -39.55
N LYS A 2 0.86 -16.49 -38.36
CA LYS A 2 0.29 -15.99 -37.10
C LYS A 2 0.42 -14.46 -37.11
N THR A 3 -0.63 -13.76 -36.69
CA THR A 3 -0.63 -12.29 -36.61
C THR A 3 -0.92 -11.88 -35.17
N SER A 4 -0.46 -10.69 -34.75
CA SER A 4 -0.75 -10.14 -33.42
C SER A 4 -2.26 -10.03 -33.18
N ILE A 5 -3.01 -9.58 -34.18
CA ILE A 5 -4.49 -9.54 -34.16
C ILE A 5 -5.08 -10.94 -34.03
N GLY A 6 -4.50 -11.94 -34.69
CA GLY A 6 -4.89 -13.35 -34.56
C GLY A 6 -4.74 -13.84 -33.13
N LEU A 7 -3.56 -13.64 -32.53
CA LEU A 7 -3.28 -13.99 -31.15
C LEU A 7 -4.26 -13.30 -30.18
N TYR A 8 -4.49 -11.99 -30.32
CA TYR A 8 -5.42 -11.24 -29.47
C TYR A 8 -6.84 -11.86 -29.51
N ARG A 9 -7.35 -12.16 -30.70
CA ARG A 9 -8.66 -12.81 -30.87
C ARG A 9 -8.71 -14.19 -30.22
N ASP A 10 -7.64 -14.96 -30.31
CA ASP A 10 -7.57 -16.30 -29.73
C ASP A 10 -7.54 -16.23 -28.20
N ILE A 11 -6.80 -15.28 -27.61
CA ILE A 11 -6.79 -15.03 -26.17
C ILE A 11 -8.18 -14.61 -25.68
N VAL A 12 -8.82 -13.62 -26.33
CA VAL A 12 -10.16 -13.16 -25.92
C VAL A 12 -11.20 -14.28 -26.01
N ARG A 13 -11.15 -15.11 -27.07
CA ARG A 13 -12.03 -16.29 -27.19
C ARG A 13 -11.77 -17.31 -26.09
N ALA A 14 -10.52 -17.55 -25.73
CA ALA A 14 -10.17 -18.45 -24.64
C ALA A 14 -10.67 -17.93 -23.30
N ILE A 15 -10.54 -16.62 -23.03
CA ILE A 15 -11.09 -15.99 -21.82
C ILE A 15 -12.60 -16.21 -21.75
N ASN A 16 -13.33 -15.89 -22.82
CA ASN A 16 -14.79 -15.98 -22.82
C ASN A 16 -15.31 -17.43 -22.71
N ARG A 17 -14.57 -18.40 -23.24
CA ARG A 17 -15.03 -19.81 -23.31
C ARG A 17 -14.54 -20.68 -22.17
N LYS A 18 -13.34 -20.41 -21.62
CA LYS A 18 -12.65 -21.32 -20.70
C LYS A 18 -12.48 -20.76 -19.30
N LEU A 19 -12.58 -19.44 -19.10
CA LEU A 19 -12.45 -18.84 -17.77
C LEU A 19 -13.82 -18.62 -17.10
N PRO A 20 -13.91 -18.74 -15.76
CA PRO A 20 -15.09 -18.39 -14.99
C PRO A 20 -15.52 -16.94 -15.20
N PRO A 21 -16.83 -16.61 -15.25
CA PRO A 21 -17.32 -15.26 -15.50
C PRO A 21 -16.70 -14.19 -14.59
N GLN A 22 -16.51 -14.49 -13.30
CA GLN A 22 -15.94 -13.52 -12.35
C GLN A 22 -14.49 -13.10 -12.65
N SER A 23 -13.71 -13.89 -13.40
CA SER A 23 -12.32 -13.55 -13.75
C SER A 23 -12.17 -12.97 -15.15
N GLN A 24 -13.18 -13.05 -16.02
CA GLN A 24 -13.08 -12.64 -17.42
C GLN A 24 -12.71 -11.16 -17.58
N THR A 25 -13.33 -10.27 -16.79
CA THR A 25 -13.07 -8.82 -16.85
C THR A 25 -11.62 -8.48 -16.55
N TYR A 26 -11.02 -9.08 -15.53
CA TYR A 26 -9.62 -8.87 -15.16
C TYR A 26 -8.69 -9.28 -16.32
N TYR A 27 -8.88 -10.48 -16.86
CA TYR A 27 -8.02 -10.98 -17.94
C TYR A 27 -8.21 -10.23 -19.26
N TRP A 28 -9.39 -9.67 -19.53
CA TRP A 28 -9.60 -8.76 -20.66
C TRP A 28 -8.75 -7.50 -20.51
N THR A 29 -8.82 -6.82 -19.37
CA THR A 29 -8.03 -5.61 -19.10
C THR A 29 -6.54 -5.90 -19.20
N PHE A 30 -6.09 -6.96 -18.53
CA PHE A 30 -4.69 -7.39 -18.56
C PHE A 30 -4.20 -7.67 -19.99
N THR A 31 -4.99 -8.41 -20.79
CA THR A 31 -4.64 -8.71 -22.19
C THR A 31 -4.52 -7.42 -23.01
N ARG A 32 -5.46 -6.49 -22.84
CA ARG A 32 -5.43 -5.22 -23.56
C ARG A 32 -4.20 -4.38 -23.20
N GLU A 33 -3.89 -4.24 -21.92
CA GLU A 33 -2.73 -3.49 -21.45
C GLU A 33 -1.42 -4.07 -21.96
N HIS A 34 -1.28 -5.41 -21.96
CA HIS A 34 -0.09 -6.07 -22.50
C HIS A 34 0.10 -5.82 -24.00
N PHE A 35 -0.97 -5.86 -24.79
CA PHE A 35 -0.89 -5.56 -26.23
C PHE A 35 -0.59 -4.08 -26.50
N GLU A 36 -1.14 -3.16 -25.71
CA GLU A 36 -0.82 -1.72 -25.83
C GLU A 36 0.65 -1.44 -25.44
N GLY A 37 1.20 -2.17 -24.47
CA GLY A 37 2.61 -2.06 -24.08
C GLY A 37 3.60 -2.35 -25.22
N HIS A 38 3.19 -3.18 -26.18
CA HIS A 38 3.98 -3.58 -27.35
C HIS A 38 3.52 -2.91 -28.66
N ARG A 39 2.71 -1.85 -28.58
CA ARG A 39 2.14 -1.20 -29.77
C ARG A 39 3.17 -0.56 -30.69
N ASN A 40 4.30 -0.13 -30.14
CA ASN A 40 5.34 0.60 -30.86
C ASN A 40 6.48 -0.32 -31.34
N ASP A 41 6.38 -1.64 -31.14
CA ASP A 41 7.39 -2.59 -31.60
C ASP A 41 7.30 -2.73 -33.12
N THR A 42 8.32 -2.23 -33.82
CA THR A 42 8.37 -2.21 -35.30
C THR A 42 9.24 -3.31 -35.90
N ASP A 43 10.09 -3.96 -35.10
CA ASP A 43 10.95 -5.05 -35.58
C ASP A 43 10.10 -6.31 -35.83
N PRO A 44 10.07 -6.83 -37.08
CA PRO A 44 9.33 -8.05 -37.40
C PRO A 44 9.74 -9.27 -36.56
N GLN A 45 11.02 -9.39 -36.18
CA GLN A 45 11.51 -10.54 -35.40
C GLN A 45 11.01 -10.47 -33.95
N ASP A 46 11.04 -9.29 -33.33
CA ASP A 46 10.52 -9.09 -31.98
C ASP A 46 9.00 -9.29 -31.94
N VAL A 47 8.28 -8.77 -32.93
CA VAL A 47 6.82 -8.99 -33.05
C VAL A 47 6.50 -10.48 -33.21
N GLU A 48 7.25 -11.21 -34.03
CA GLU A 48 7.08 -12.66 -34.19
C GLU A 48 7.39 -13.42 -32.90
N PHE A 49 8.47 -13.06 -32.20
CA PHE A 49 8.83 -13.62 -30.90
C PHE A 49 7.71 -13.41 -29.86
N LEU A 50 7.19 -12.18 -29.74
CA LEU A 50 6.09 -11.85 -28.83
C LEU A 50 4.82 -12.62 -29.17
N ILE A 51 4.49 -12.78 -30.46
CA ILE A 51 3.35 -13.59 -30.90
C ILE A 51 3.52 -15.04 -30.46
N ASN A 52 4.71 -15.63 -30.69
CA ASN A 52 4.96 -17.02 -30.31
C ASN A 52 4.93 -17.20 -28.79
N LYS A 53 5.55 -16.30 -28.02
CA LYS A 53 5.49 -16.28 -26.56
C LYS A 53 4.05 -16.21 -26.06
N GLY A 54 3.24 -15.32 -26.62
CA GLY A 54 1.83 -15.19 -26.25
C GLY A 54 1.00 -16.44 -26.51
N TYR A 55 1.25 -17.16 -27.62
CA TYR A 55 0.62 -18.46 -27.87
C TYR A 55 1.05 -19.53 -26.86
N THR A 56 2.33 -19.58 -26.49
CA THR A 56 2.85 -20.51 -25.47
C THR A 56 2.19 -20.25 -24.12
N SER A 57 2.14 -18.99 -23.68
CA SER A 57 1.46 -18.61 -22.43
C SER A 57 -0.03 -18.96 -22.45
N LEU A 58 -0.72 -18.73 -23.58
CA LEU A 58 -2.12 -19.09 -23.73
C LEU A 58 -2.35 -20.61 -23.59
N GLN A 59 -1.51 -21.44 -24.22
CA GLN A 59 -1.61 -22.90 -24.11
C GLN A 59 -1.39 -23.37 -22.67
N TRP A 60 -0.40 -22.80 -21.98
CA TRP A 60 -0.13 -23.11 -20.58
C TRP A 60 -1.32 -22.77 -19.68
N ILE A 61 -1.93 -21.59 -19.82
CA ILE A 61 -3.11 -21.17 -19.05
C ILE A 61 -4.28 -22.14 -19.30
N ILE A 62 -4.54 -22.48 -20.57
CA ILE A 62 -5.62 -23.39 -20.97
C ILE A 62 -5.42 -24.78 -20.34
N LYS A 63 -4.19 -25.29 -20.34
CA LYS A 63 -3.86 -26.58 -19.74
C LYS A 63 -4.15 -26.56 -18.24
N LYS A 64 -3.62 -25.56 -17.53
CA LYS A 64 -3.79 -25.39 -16.08
C LYS A 64 -5.26 -25.30 -15.65
N ILE A 65 -6.09 -24.59 -16.42
CA ILE A 65 -7.54 -24.50 -16.16
C ILE A 65 -8.24 -25.84 -16.42
N SER A 66 -7.90 -26.51 -17.52
CA SER A 66 -8.47 -27.83 -17.85
C SER A 66 -8.18 -28.85 -16.76
N ASP A 67 -6.95 -28.86 -16.25
CA ASP A 67 -6.52 -29.76 -15.17
C ASP A 67 -7.30 -29.49 -13.87
N LYS A 68 -7.52 -28.22 -13.53
CA LYS A 68 -8.33 -27.82 -12.36
C LYS A 68 -9.81 -28.22 -12.51
N ILE A 69 -10.38 -28.05 -13.69
CA ILE A 69 -11.77 -28.48 -13.97
C ILE A 69 -11.89 -30.01 -13.86
N HIS A 70 -10.90 -30.76 -14.35
CA HIS A 70 -10.88 -32.21 -14.23
C HIS A 70 -10.80 -32.65 -12.76
N PHE A 71 -9.96 -31.99 -11.96
CA PHE A 71 -9.86 -32.24 -10.52
C PHE A 71 -11.18 -32.00 -9.79
N ILE A 72 -11.86 -30.87 -10.05
CA ILE A 72 -13.16 -30.55 -9.43
C ILE A 72 -14.22 -31.59 -9.82
N LYS A 73 -14.30 -31.98 -11.10
CA LYS A 73 -15.24 -33.02 -11.56
C LYS A 73 -14.99 -34.35 -10.89
N TYR A 74 -13.72 -34.72 -10.70
CA TYR A 74 -13.34 -35.96 -10.02
C TYR A 74 -13.74 -35.93 -8.54
N ALA A 75 -13.43 -34.85 -7.82
CA ALA A 75 -13.78 -34.66 -6.42
C ALA A 75 -15.30 -34.69 -6.18
N SER A 76 -16.09 -34.06 -7.06
CA SER A 76 -17.55 -34.09 -6.94
C SER A 76 -18.17 -35.46 -7.24
N SER A 77 -17.50 -36.32 -8.01
CA SER A 77 -18.00 -37.67 -8.32
C SER A 77 -17.78 -38.68 -7.19
N THR A 78 -16.83 -38.43 -6.29
CA THR A 78 -16.50 -39.33 -5.18
C THR A 78 -17.40 -39.15 -3.95
N GLU A 79 -18.13 -38.03 -3.84
CA GLU A 79 -18.97 -37.76 -2.66
C GLU A 79 -20.40 -38.33 -2.74
N THR A 80 -20.89 -38.71 -3.92
CA THR A 80 -22.27 -39.24 -4.05
C THR A 80 -22.38 -40.77 -3.95
N GLY A 81 -21.27 -41.47 -3.70
CA GLY A 81 -21.20 -42.92 -3.58
C GLY A 81 -21.42 -43.43 -2.16
N SER A 82 -22.49 -43.04 -1.47
CA SER A 82 -22.87 -43.69 -0.21
C SER A 82 -23.46 -45.07 -0.52
N PRO A 83 -22.87 -46.19 -0.06
CA PRO A 83 -23.42 -47.51 -0.32
C PRO A 83 -24.73 -47.67 0.44
N ARG A 84 -25.81 -47.85 -0.32
CA ARG A 84 -27.16 -48.12 0.18
C ARG A 84 -27.17 -49.52 0.80
N ALA A 85 -27.12 -49.60 2.12
CA ALA A 85 -27.23 -50.84 2.87
C ALA A 85 -28.63 -51.46 2.66
N SER A 86 -28.71 -52.58 1.94
CA SER A 86 -29.90 -53.41 1.86
C SER A 86 -29.82 -54.54 2.89
N SER A 87 -30.72 -54.51 3.86
CA SER A 87 -30.97 -55.56 4.84
C SER A 87 -31.61 -56.80 4.19
N ARG A 88 -30.92 -57.96 4.24
CA ARG A 88 -31.55 -59.28 4.09
C ARG A 88 -30.78 -60.34 4.89
N SER A 89 -31.49 -61.14 5.67
CA SER A 89 -30.99 -62.09 6.66
C SER A 89 -30.61 -63.45 6.08
N THR A 90 -29.69 -64.15 6.78
CA THR A 90 -29.45 -65.63 6.86
C THR A 90 -28.99 -66.34 5.56
N GLN A 91 -27.93 -67.17 5.48
CA GLN A 91 -27.38 -68.22 6.35
C GLN A 91 -25.84 -68.44 6.19
N LEU A 92 -25.29 -69.22 7.11
CA LEU A 92 -23.90 -69.62 7.40
C LEU A 92 -23.15 -70.43 6.30
N GLU A 93 -21.84 -70.21 6.16
CA GLU A 93 -20.70 -71.15 6.39
C GLU A 93 -19.39 -70.61 5.75
N PRO A 94 -18.18 -71.02 6.22
CA PRO A 94 -16.96 -70.22 6.19
C PRO A 94 -16.00 -70.59 5.05
N LEU A 95 -14.94 -69.79 4.85
CA LEU A 95 -13.55 -70.25 4.76
C LEU A 95 -12.54 -69.14 4.39
N PHE A 96 -11.37 -69.25 5.04
CA PHE A 96 -10.04 -68.70 4.78
C PHE A 96 -9.67 -67.23 5.03
N SER A 97 -8.80 -67.12 6.03
CA SER A 97 -7.85 -66.06 6.38
C SER A 97 -6.96 -65.59 5.24
N THR A 98 -6.58 -64.31 5.27
CA THR A 98 -5.16 -63.94 5.35
C THR A 98 -5.00 -62.52 5.90
N SER A 99 -4.12 -62.44 6.89
CA SER A 99 -3.70 -61.30 7.68
C SER A 99 -2.78 -60.34 6.91
N TYR A 100 -2.94 -59.04 7.13
CA TYR A 100 -1.82 -58.10 7.17
C TYR A 100 -2.07 -57.03 8.26
N THR A 101 -1.19 -57.03 9.25
CA THR A 101 -1.12 -56.07 10.34
C THR A 101 -0.42 -54.81 9.87
N LYS A 102 -1.00 -53.63 10.16
CA LYS A 102 -0.25 -52.37 10.18
C LYS A 102 -0.50 -51.67 11.50
N THR A 103 0.61 -51.46 12.19
CA THR A 103 0.78 -50.98 13.55
C THR A 103 0.40 -49.51 13.67
N ASN A 104 -0.48 -49.23 14.63
CA ASN A 104 -0.87 -47.89 15.03
C ASN A 104 0.14 -47.40 16.09
N ARG A 105 0.82 -46.29 15.82
CA ARG A 105 1.86 -45.73 16.68
C ARG A 105 1.27 -44.54 17.45
N ASN A 106 0.85 -44.81 18.68
CA ASN A 106 0.54 -43.80 19.70
C ASN A 106 1.76 -42.91 19.96
N ASN A 107 1.55 -41.60 20.01
CA ASN A 107 2.50 -40.66 20.60
C ASN A 107 1.71 -39.70 21.51
N ASN A 108 1.61 -40.07 22.78
CA ASN A 108 1.33 -39.16 23.88
C ASN A 108 2.59 -38.36 24.16
N ASN A 109 2.50 -37.04 24.22
CA ASN A 109 3.47 -36.24 24.97
C ASN A 109 2.76 -35.11 25.72
N ASN A 110 2.79 -35.28 27.04
CA ASN A 110 2.61 -34.28 28.09
C ASN A 110 3.33 -32.97 27.77
N LYS A 111 2.67 -31.83 28.05
CA LYS A 111 3.34 -30.61 28.51
C LYS A 111 2.40 -29.73 29.34
N ASN A 112 2.63 -29.80 30.64
CA ASN A 112 2.58 -28.77 31.68
C ASN A 112 1.71 -27.53 31.44
N VAL A 113 0.59 -27.51 32.17
CA VAL A 113 -0.23 -26.36 32.53
C VAL A 113 0.52 -25.51 33.56
N TYR A 114 0.76 -24.24 33.25
CA TYR A 114 1.02 -23.21 34.25
C TYR A 114 -0.29 -22.46 34.51
N ASN A 115 -0.83 -22.69 35.71
CA ASN A 115 -1.84 -21.84 36.35
C ASN A 115 -1.26 -20.44 36.55
N ASN A 116 -2.00 -19.39 36.17
CA ASN A 116 -1.87 -18.12 36.86
C ASN A 116 -3.24 -17.47 37.07
N ASN A 117 -3.50 -17.21 38.34
CA ASN A 117 -4.74 -16.71 38.91
C ASN A 117 -4.98 -15.23 38.60
N ASN A 118 -6.27 -14.90 38.49
CA ASN A 118 -6.96 -13.71 38.99
C ASN A 118 -6.11 -12.52 39.46
N ASN A 119 -6.42 -11.33 38.91
CA ASN A 119 -6.76 -10.21 39.79
C ASN A 119 -7.71 -9.21 39.11
N ASN A 120 -8.89 -9.12 39.72
CA ASN A 120 -9.75 -7.93 39.75
C ASN A 120 -8.92 -6.69 40.05
N ASN A 121 -9.21 -5.57 39.38
CA ASN A 121 -9.08 -4.27 40.04
C ASN A 121 -10.11 -3.26 39.53
N ASN A 122 -10.95 -2.87 40.48
CA ASN A 122 -11.88 -1.76 40.45
C ASN A 122 -11.13 -0.41 40.39
N ASN A 123 -11.79 0.52 39.71
CA ASN A 123 -11.71 1.99 39.74
C ASN A 123 -10.88 2.64 40.86
N ASN A 124 -10.06 3.63 40.46
CA ASN A 124 -10.00 4.96 41.09
C ASN A 124 -9.17 5.93 40.22
N TYR A 125 -9.85 6.81 39.46
CA TYR A 125 -9.20 7.98 38.86
C TYR A 125 -9.24 9.13 39.86
N ALA A 126 -8.12 9.33 40.56
CA ALA A 126 -7.82 10.56 41.26
C ALA A 126 -7.28 11.60 40.26
N THR A 127 -7.93 12.75 40.21
CA THR A 127 -7.47 13.96 39.53
C THR A 127 -6.11 14.38 40.07
N SER A 128 -5.08 14.38 39.21
CA SER A 128 -3.82 15.06 39.51
C SER A 128 -3.46 16.02 38.37
N GLU A 129 -3.50 17.30 38.69
CA GLU A 129 -2.94 18.39 37.90
C GLU A 129 -1.43 18.16 37.72
N MET A 130 -0.99 17.81 36.51
CA MET A 130 0.43 17.88 36.15
C MET A 130 0.75 19.23 35.49
N LYS A 131 1.31 20.12 36.29
CA LYS A 131 2.06 21.30 35.84
C LYS A 131 3.30 20.84 35.08
N TYR A 132 3.39 21.19 33.79
CA TYR A 132 4.61 21.05 33.02
C TYR A 132 5.70 21.98 33.56
N THR A 133 6.65 21.44 34.33
CA THR A 133 7.92 22.12 34.59
C THR A 133 8.95 21.71 33.54
N ASN A 134 9.33 22.70 32.73
CA ASN A 134 10.43 22.68 31.77
C ASN A 134 11.76 22.31 32.47
N LYS A 135 12.33 21.12 32.20
CA LYS A 135 13.70 20.78 32.59
C LYS A 135 14.64 20.92 31.39
N ARG A 136 15.21 22.13 31.26
CA ARG A 136 16.37 22.43 30.43
C ARG A 136 17.61 21.93 31.17
N SER A 137 18.34 20.97 30.60
CA SER A 137 19.67 20.59 31.09
C SER A 137 20.70 21.50 30.43
N THR A 138 21.34 22.33 31.25
CA THR A 138 22.47 23.19 30.90
C THR A 138 23.78 22.50 31.27
N THR A 139 24.64 22.24 30.30
CA THR A 139 26.10 22.16 30.54
C THR A 139 26.74 23.39 29.91
N ALA A 140 27.16 24.30 30.79
CA ALA A 140 27.90 25.50 30.47
C ALA A 140 29.38 25.17 30.19
N THR A 141 29.95 25.80 29.15
CA THR A 141 31.33 26.29 29.19
C THR A 141 31.43 27.62 28.46
N ASN A 142 31.59 28.68 29.27
CA ASN A 142 32.29 29.95 29.06
C ASN A 142 32.66 30.38 27.62
N SER A 143 32.20 31.57 27.21
CA SER A 143 33.14 32.67 26.90
C SER A 143 32.45 34.04 26.97
N LYS A 144 33.29 35.07 27.15
CA LYS A 144 33.03 36.38 27.73
C LYS A 144 32.20 37.33 26.87
N PHE A 145 31.40 38.12 27.58
CA PHE A 145 30.84 39.41 27.23
C PHE A 145 31.86 40.41 26.64
N ARG A 146 31.45 41.13 25.60
CA ARG A 146 31.79 42.55 25.42
C ARG A 146 30.52 43.29 24.96
N LYS A 147 30.11 44.30 25.75
CA LYS A 147 28.95 45.17 25.55
C LYS A 147 29.33 46.33 24.61
N GLU A 148 28.46 46.66 23.66
CA GLU A 148 28.28 48.02 23.09
C GLU A 148 26.78 48.13 22.69
N THR A 149 25.90 48.63 23.55
CA THR A 149 25.38 50.02 23.65
C THR A 149 25.17 50.75 22.32
N LEU A 150 23.90 50.84 21.93
CA LEU A 150 23.32 51.76 20.95
C LEU A 150 23.31 53.19 21.49
N PHE A 151 23.66 54.17 20.65
CA PHE A 151 23.10 55.52 20.70
C PHE A 151 22.93 56.08 19.29
N ILE A 152 21.82 56.80 19.13
CA ILE A 152 21.25 57.43 17.94
C ILE A 152 21.99 58.73 17.61
N GLN A 153 22.18 59.06 16.32
CA GLN A 153 22.03 60.43 15.82
C GLN A 153 21.84 60.54 14.30
N ASP A 154 20.95 61.46 13.94
CA ASP A 154 20.43 61.79 12.62
C ASP A 154 21.37 62.65 11.75
N ASN A 155 20.98 62.73 10.47
CA ASN A 155 21.05 63.86 9.53
C ASN A 155 22.21 64.01 8.52
N THR A 156 21.80 63.86 7.25
CA THR A 156 22.02 64.73 6.07
C THR A 156 23.39 65.37 5.84
N THR A 157 24.02 65.09 4.69
CA THR A 157 24.18 66.06 3.58
C THR A 157 24.85 65.44 2.36
N THR A 158 24.32 65.83 1.20
CA THR A 158 24.81 65.58 -0.15
C THR A 158 26.11 66.37 -0.38
N THR A 159 27.18 65.74 -0.85
CA THR A 159 28.28 66.42 -1.55
C THR A 159 28.88 65.49 -2.59
N THR A 160 28.73 65.88 -3.85
CA THR A 160 29.41 65.37 -5.03
C THR A 160 30.92 65.56 -4.89
N GLN A 161 31.68 64.46 -5.00
CA GLN A 161 33.09 64.51 -5.35
C GLN A 161 33.41 63.52 -6.46
N GLU A 162 34.16 64.03 -7.42
CA GLU A 162 34.61 63.41 -8.66
C GLU A 162 35.57 62.25 -8.37
N ASN A 163 35.34 61.12 -9.05
CA ASN A 163 36.28 59.99 -9.04
C ASN A 163 37.37 60.23 -10.09
N GLU A 164 38.57 60.59 -9.64
CA GLU A 164 39.79 60.38 -10.43
C GLU A 164 40.23 58.90 -10.38
N PRO A 165 40.86 58.38 -11.46
CA PRO A 165 41.33 57.01 -11.52
C PRO A 165 42.62 56.84 -10.68
N PHE A 166 42.56 56.01 -9.64
CA PHE A 166 43.74 55.55 -8.92
C PHE A 166 44.64 54.72 -9.85
N GLY A 167 45.73 55.32 -10.32
CA GLY A 167 46.84 54.63 -10.92
C GLY A 167 47.51 53.71 -9.90
N ILE A 168 47.49 52.40 -10.17
CA ILE A 168 48.24 51.41 -9.41
C ILE A 168 49.73 51.62 -9.72
N THR A 169 50.45 52.27 -8.81
CA THR A 169 51.91 52.41 -8.89
C THR A 169 52.59 51.11 -8.48
N SER A 170 53.62 50.69 -9.23
CA SER A 170 54.29 49.38 -9.16
C SER A 170 55.14 49.12 -7.91
N SER A 171 54.94 49.83 -6.81
CA SER A 171 55.84 49.85 -5.65
C SER A 171 55.37 49.04 -4.44
N THR A 172 54.21 48.36 -4.51
CA THR A 172 53.75 47.42 -3.46
C THR A 172 53.57 45.99 -3.98
N MET A 173 54.41 45.55 -4.92
CA MET A 173 54.53 44.12 -5.20
C MET A 173 55.34 43.45 -4.08
N SER A 174 54.65 42.70 -3.22
CA SER A 174 55.29 41.76 -2.30
C SER A 174 56.30 40.89 -3.08
N PRO A 175 57.49 40.62 -2.51
CA PRO A 175 58.51 39.84 -3.21
C PRO A 175 57.94 38.50 -3.66
N ILE A 176 57.96 38.30 -4.98
CA ILE A 176 57.60 37.07 -5.66
C ILE A 176 58.41 35.95 -4.99
N ALA A 177 57.72 35.05 -4.30
CA ALA A 177 58.34 33.86 -3.73
C ALA A 177 59.10 33.11 -4.85
N PRO A 178 60.34 32.65 -4.60
CA PRO A 178 61.16 32.01 -5.62
C PRO A 178 60.42 30.84 -6.27
N LYS A 179 60.51 30.75 -7.61
CA LYS A 179 59.82 29.79 -8.50
C LYS A 179 59.99 28.28 -8.18
N GLY A 180 60.64 27.93 -7.06
CA GLY A 180 60.89 26.56 -6.62
C GLY A 180 60.11 26.08 -5.39
N MET A 181 59.21 26.89 -4.80
CA MET A 181 58.60 26.56 -3.49
C MET A 181 57.06 26.53 -3.43
N LEU A 182 56.37 26.60 -4.56
CA LEU A 182 54.93 26.28 -4.59
C LEU A 182 54.77 24.75 -4.66
N LYS A 183 54.80 24.10 -3.49
CA LYS A 183 54.33 22.72 -3.38
C LYS A 183 52.86 22.73 -3.75
N PHE A 184 52.52 22.23 -4.94
CA PHE A 184 51.13 21.95 -5.30
C PHE A 184 50.53 21.11 -4.18
N THR A 185 49.50 21.65 -3.53
CA THR A 185 48.75 20.91 -2.54
C THR A 185 48.21 19.65 -3.20
N ASP A 186 48.06 18.56 -2.44
CA ASP A 186 47.55 17.30 -3.01
C ASP A 186 46.16 17.49 -3.65
N GLN A 187 45.39 18.48 -3.19
CA GLN A 187 44.16 18.94 -3.83
C GLN A 187 44.37 19.42 -5.27
N SER A 188 45.40 20.23 -5.55
CA SER A 188 45.69 20.72 -6.91
C SER A 188 46.08 19.59 -7.86
N LYS A 189 46.84 18.59 -7.38
CA LYS A 189 47.17 17.40 -8.16
C LYS A 189 45.93 16.56 -8.49
N GLN A 190 45.03 16.38 -7.52
CA GLN A 190 43.76 15.68 -7.73
C GLN A 190 42.85 16.42 -8.72
N THR A 191 42.78 17.76 -8.64
CA THR A 191 42.01 18.58 -9.58
C THR A 191 42.57 18.47 -11.00
N LYS A 192 43.90 18.50 -11.17
CA LYS A 192 44.54 18.35 -12.48
C LYS A 192 44.29 16.97 -13.08
N ALA A 193 44.46 15.90 -12.31
CA ALA A 193 44.19 14.53 -12.75
C ALA A 193 42.71 14.33 -13.14
N LYS A 194 41.78 14.98 -12.42
CA LYS A 194 40.36 14.97 -12.78
C LYS A 194 40.11 15.67 -14.12
N LEU A 195 40.69 16.85 -14.34
CA LEU A 195 40.57 17.59 -15.61
C LEU A 195 41.16 16.81 -16.80
N GLU A 196 42.30 16.15 -16.62
CA GLU A 196 42.91 15.30 -17.65
C GLU A 196 42.03 14.08 -17.97
N SER A 197 41.43 13.44 -16.96
CA SER A 197 40.47 12.35 -17.15
C SER A 197 39.22 12.82 -17.91
N ASP A 198 38.68 14.00 -17.57
CA ASP A 198 37.49 14.53 -18.22
C ASP A 198 37.79 14.91 -19.68
N HIS A 199 38.96 15.47 -19.96
CA HIS A 199 39.40 15.77 -21.32
C HIS A 199 39.58 14.49 -22.16
N LYS A 200 40.10 13.41 -21.56
CA LYS A 200 40.25 12.12 -22.26
C LYS A 200 38.90 11.54 -22.71
N ILE A 201 37.88 11.56 -21.84
CA ILE A 201 36.52 11.10 -22.20
C ILE A 201 35.95 11.94 -23.33
N GLU A 202 36.15 13.27 -23.30
CA GLU A 202 35.72 14.17 -24.37
C GLU A 202 36.40 13.84 -25.71
N GLN A 203 37.70 13.58 -25.72
CA GLN A 203 38.41 13.18 -26.94
C GLN A 203 37.95 11.82 -27.46
N GLU A 204 37.70 10.83 -26.59
CA GLU A 204 37.19 9.52 -27.00
C GLU A 204 35.79 9.62 -27.64
N LEU A 205 34.91 10.48 -27.11
CA LEU A 205 33.59 10.75 -27.68
C LEU A 205 33.65 11.46 -29.03
N ILE A 206 34.57 12.42 -29.18
CA ILE A 206 34.78 13.16 -30.44
C ILE A 206 35.32 12.22 -31.52
N ASN A 207 36.25 11.35 -31.17
CA ASN A 207 36.94 10.50 -32.14
C ASN A 207 36.05 9.35 -32.66
N ASP A 208 35.31 8.67 -31.77
CA ASP A 208 34.42 7.58 -32.17
C ASP A 208 33.35 7.30 -31.10
N SER A 209 32.28 8.11 -31.12
CA SER A 209 31.15 7.92 -30.21
C SER A 209 30.52 6.51 -30.30
N LYS A 210 30.51 5.88 -31.49
CA LYS A 210 29.84 4.59 -31.68
C LYS A 210 30.59 3.46 -30.98
N SER A 211 31.92 3.39 -31.12
CA SER A 211 32.72 2.41 -30.37
C SER A 211 32.80 2.74 -28.89
N PHE A 212 32.80 4.02 -28.52
CA PHE A 212 32.77 4.45 -27.12
C PHE A 212 31.53 3.92 -26.40
N PHE A 213 30.33 4.09 -26.98
CA PHE A 213 29.06 3.59 -26.42
C PHE A 213 28.81 2.08 -26.67
N ALA A 214 29.66 1.39 -27.45
CA ALA A 214 29.57 -0.06 -27.57
C ALA A 214 29.98 -0.79 -26.26
N ASN A 215 30.72 -0.11 -25.37
CA ASN A 215 31.10 -0.64 -24.06
C ASN A 215 30.22 -0.05 -22.95
N GLN A 216 29.44 -0.89 -22.28
CA GLN A 216 28.51 -0.48 -21.22
C GLN A 216 29.21 0.26 -20.05
N SER A 217 30.48 -0.05 -19.76
CA SER A 217 31.25 0.66 -18.71
C SER A 217 31.54 2.12 -19.07
N ASN A 218 31.58 2.46 -20.36
CA ASN A 218 31.78 3.82 -20.84
C ASN A 218 30.51 4.67 -20.68
N HIS A 219 29.32 4.06 -20.58
CA HIS A 219 28.09 4.78 -20.27
C HIS A 219 28.18 5.45 -18.90
N ALA A 220 28.66 4.72 -17.88
CA ALA A 220 28.86 5.27 -16.55
C ALA A 220 29.91 6.39 -16.54
N LYS A 221 31.01 6.24 -17.29
CA LYS A 221 32.05 7.28 -17.44
C LYS A 221 31.50 8.53 -18.11
N TYR A 222 30.72 8.38 -19.18
CA TYR A 222 30.08 9.49 -19.89
C TYR A 222 29.10 10.23 -19.00
N ILE A 223 28.22 9.51 -18.32
CA ILE A 223 27.23 10.12 -17.41
C ILE A 223 27.96 10.89 -16.29
N LYS A 224 29.04 10.32 -15.71
CA LYS A 224 29.88 10.99 -14.71
C LYS A 224 30.58 12.25 -15.25
N TRP A 225 31.15 12.16 -16.45
CA TRP A 225 31.76 13.29 -17.15
C TRP A 225 30.75 14.40 -17.45
N LEU A 226 29.59 14.03 -17.99
CA LEU A 226 28.53 14.94 -18.38
C LEU A 226 28.00 15.72 -17.17
N GLY A 227 27.75 15.05 -16.04
CA GLY A 227 27.32 15.76 -14.84
C GLY A 227 28.43 16.61 -14.21
N ASN A 228 29.70 16.16 -14.20
CA ASN A 228 30.81 17.04 -13.80
C ASN A 228 30.85 18.32 -14.64
N ARG A 229 30.67 18.22 -15.96
CA ARG A 229 30.76 19.34 -16.89
C ARG A 229 29.56 20.29 -16.81
N GLN A 230 28.35 19.74 -16.65
CA GLN A 230 27.12 20.52 -16.49
C GLN A 230 26.91 21.03 -15.06
N ARG A 231 27.85 20.76 -14.13
CA ARG A 231 27.67 20.93 -12.68
C ARG A 231 26.42 20.22 -12.15
N TYR A 232 25.93 19.24 -12.89
CA TYR A 232 24.82 18.39 -12.48
C TYR A 232 25.42 17.27 -11.65
N ARG A 233 25.07 17.19 -10.35
CA ARG A 233 25.50 16.05 -9.54
C ARG A 233 24.93 14.79 -10.17
N VAL A 234 25.84 14.00 -10.71
CA VAL A 234 25.49 12.80 -11.45
C VAL A 234 24.92 11.79 -10.44
N PRO A 235 23.86 11.03 -10.79
CA PRO A 235 23.34 9.92 -9.97
C PRO A 235 24.41 8.91 -9.49
N THR A 236 25.61 8.92 -10.07
CA THR A 236 26.74 8.07 -9.71
C THR A 236 27.34 8.36 -8.32
N ASP A 237 26.89 9.36 -7.57
CA ASP A 237 27.30 9.45 -6.15
C ASP A 237 26.24 8.85 -5.22
N TRP A 238 25.01 8.63 -5.70
CA TRP A 238 23.91 8.10 -4.88
C TRP A 238 24.08 6.64 -4.51
N TYR A 239 24.92 5.87 -5.21
CA TYR A 239 25.23 4.51 -4.75
C TYR A 239 26.19 4.48 -3.56
N LYS A 240 26.85 5.60 -3.22
CA LYS A 240 27.80 5.64 -2.10
C LYS A 240 27.03 5.83 -0.80
N SER A 241 27.25 4.95 0.17
CA SER A 241 26.66 5.07 1.51
C SER A 241 27.00 6.42 2.19
N SER A 242 28.14 7.03 1.87
CA SER A 242 28.51 8.36 2.38
C SER A 242 27.65 9.50 1.83
N PHE A 243 27.07 9.36 0.63
CA PHE A 243 26.16 10.36 0.07
C PHE A 243 24.91 10.50 0.95
N TRP A 244 24.33 9.37 1.34
CA TRP A 244 23.14 9.30 2.20
C TRP A 244 23.40 9.70 3.65
N ARG A 245 24.62 10.07 4.04
CA ARG A 245 24.87 10.60 5.39
C ARG A 245 24.48 12.06 5.54
N SER A 246 24.44 12.84 4.46
CA SER A 246 24.02 14.24 4.48
C SER A 246 22.52 14.36 4.21
N ILE A 247 21.82 15.12 5.04
CA ILE A 247 20.38 15.37 4.90
C ILE A 247 20.08 16.20 3.64
N GLU A 248 20.97 17.11 3.27
CA GLU A 248 20.87 17.92 2.05
C GLU A 248 20.93 17.05 0.80
N ASN A 249 21.83 16.07 0.78
CA ASN A 249 21.93 15.10 -0.30
C ASN A 249 20.66 14.26 -0.45
N LYS A 250 20.06 13.81 0.66
CA LYS A 250 18.77 13.10 0.65
C LYS A 250 17.65 13.99 0.09
N ARG A 251 17.61 15.26 0.50
CA ARG A 251 16.65 16.26 0.01
C ARG A 251 16.79 16.50 -1.49
N GLU A 252 18.03 16.70 -1.98
CA GLU A 252 18.33 16.85 -3.40
C GLU A 252 17.87 15.63 -4.21
N TYR A 253 18.14 14.43 -3.71
CA TYR A 253 17.73 13.19 -4.35
C TYR A 253 16.21 13.06 -4.47
N ILE A 254 15.45 13.29 -3.40
CA ILE A 254 13.98 13.17 -3.45
C ILE A 254 13.37 14.20 -4.39
N LYS A 255 13.88 15.44 -4.39
CA LYS A 255 13.42 16.48 -5.33
C LYS A 255 13.67 16.07 -6.78
N TRP A 256 14.85 15.51 -7.05
CA TRP A 256 15.18 14.97 -8.36
C TRP A 256 14.25 13.81 -8.73
N MET A 257 14.02 12.87 -7.82
CA MET A 257 13.13 11.72 -8.03
C MET A 257 11.73 12.18 -8.40
N ALA A 258 11.16 13.07 -7.59
CA ALA A 258 9.84 13.65 -7.82
C ALA A 258 9.75 14.32 -9.20
N ASN A 259 10.82 14.99 -9.64
CA ASN A 259 10.90 15.58 -10.98
C ASN A 259 10.90 14.52 -12.10
N ILE A 260 11.64 13.42 -11.94
CA ILE A 260 11.71 12.34 -12.93
C ILE A 260 10.36 11.61 -13.07
N VAL A 261 9.66 11.36 -11.96
CA VAL A 261 8.35 10.70 -11.95
C VAL A 261 7.22 11.66 -12.39
N GLY A 262 7.50 12.97 -12.51
CA GLY A 262 6.51 13.99 -12.87
C GLY A 262 5.57 14.36 -11.71
N LYS A 263 6.04 14.26 -10.46
CA LYS A 263 5.35 14.56 -9.20
C LYS A 263 6.01 15.74 -8.46
N ASN A 264 6.38 16.78 -9.21
CA ASN A 264 7.17 17.91 -8.71
C ASN A 264 6.35 19.20 -8.51
N GLN A 265 5.02 19.17 -8.65
CA GLN A 265 4.21 20.39 -8.56
C GLN A 265 4.09 20.88 -7.12
N SER A 266 3.92 19.95 -6.17
CA SER A 266 3.94 20.22 -4.73
C SER A 266 4.67 19.10 -3.99
N ILE A 267 5.27 19.43 -2.85
CA ILE A 267 5.79 18.43 -1.91
C ILE A 267 4.69 17.48 -1.42
N ASP A 268 3.44 17.96 -1.38
CA ASP A 268 2.28 17.13 -1.04
C ASP A 268 2.12 15.96 -2.01
N GLU A 269 2.50 16.08 -3.28
CA GLU A 269 2.35 15.01 -4.28
C GLU A 269 3.35 13.86 -4.09
N TRP A 270 4.34 14.01 -3.20
CA TRP A 270 5.37 12.98 -3.03
C TRP A 270 4.84 11.71 -2.36
N HIS A 271 3.61 11.72 -1.82
CA HIS A 271 2.94 10.49 -1.39
C HIS A 271 2.58 9.54 -2.54
N TYR A 272 2.65 10.01 -3.79
CA TYR A 272 2.50 9.16 -4.98
C TYR A 272 3.80 8.44 -5.38
N LEU A 273 4.93 8.72 -4.72
CA LEU A 273 6.16 7.99 -4.97
C LEU A 273 6.03 6.56 -4.44
N THR A 274 6.49 5.59 -5.23
CA THR A 274 6.40 4.16 -4.95
C THR A 274 7.78 3.55 -4.74
N ASP A 275 7.87 2.40 -4.06
CA ASP A 275 9.15 1.70 -3.89
C ASP A 275 9.81 1.39 -5.25
N LEU A 276 9.00 1.15 -6.28
CA LEU A 276 9.49 0.90 -7.64
C LEU A 276 10.16 2.13 -8.24
N ASP A 277 9.66 3.33 -7.96
CA ASP A 277 10.30 4.57 -8.39
C ASP A 277 11.70 4.69 -7.79
N PHE A 278 11.83 4.41 -6.48
CA PHE A 278 13.14 4.41 -5.81
C PHE A 278 14.05 3.31 -6.35
N LYS A 279 13.59 2.06 -6.45
CA LYS A 279 14.39 0.93 -6.95
C LYS A 279 14.88 1.15 -8.38
N ARG A 280 14.05 1.71 -9.27
CA ARG A 280 14.40 2.00 -10.67
C ARG A 280 15.34 3.20 -10.83
N ASN A 281 15.40 4.09 -9.85
CA ASN A 281 16.14 5.34 -9.93
C ASN A 281 17.19 5.46 -8.80
N PHE A 282 17.96 4.39 -8.59
CA PHE A 282 19.14 4.33 -7.70
C PHE A 282 18.86 4.60 -6.21
N GLY A 283 17.62 4.39 -5.77
CA GLY A 283 17.13 4.62 -4.42
C GLY A 283 16.94 3.38 -3.58
N SER A 284 17.39 2.21 -4.02
CA SER A 284 17.23 0.97 -3.24
C SER A 284 17.83 1.12 -1.84
N PHE A 285 19.07 1.63 -1.75
CA PHE A 285 19.72 1.89 -0.46
C PHE A 285 18.93 2.88 0.42
N PHE A 286 18.26 3.85 -0.18
CA PHE A 286 17.42 4.80 0.53
C PHE A 286 16.24 4.09 1.21
N ILE A 287 15.52 3.24 0.47
CA ILE A 287 14.41 2.44 1.03
C ILE A 287 14.92 1.47 2.09
N ASP A 288 16.01 0.75 1.83
CA ASP A 288 16.59 -0.21 2.78
C ASP A 288 17.01 0.45 4.10
N THR A 289 17.43 1.72 4.06
CA THR A 289 17.85 2.48 5.26
C THR A 289 16.66 2.86 6.14
N TYR A 290 15.53 3.23 5.54
CA TYR A 290 14.38 3.78 6.27
C TYR A 290 13.26 2.76 6.50
N GLY A 291 13.25 1.65 5.77
CA GLY A 291 12.17 0.66 5.78
C GLY A 291 11.02 1.03 4.86
N ASP A 292 10.51 2.27 4.96
CA ASP A 292 9.42 2.76 4.10
C ASP A 292 9.56 4.24 3.70
N ILE A 293 8.81 4.63 2.67
CA ILE A 293 8.81 6.00 2.11
C ILE A 293 8.24 7.03 3.11
N PRO A 294 7.07 6.80 3.78
CA PRO A 294 6.54 7.76 4.76
C PRO A 294 7.55 8.12 5.85
N THR A 295 8.23 7.13 6.42
CA THR A 295 9.24 7.31 7.48
C THR A 295 10.42 8.11 6.95
N ALA A 296 10.89 7.79 5.74
CA ALA A 296 11.97 8.53 5.11
C ALA A 296 11.62 10.00 4.88
N LEU A 297 10.42 10.29 4.34
CA LEU A 297 9.99 11.66 4.09
C LEU A 297 9.77 12.45 5.38
N ALA A 298 9.23 11.82 6.43
CA ALA A 298 9.06 12.44 7.74
C ALA A 298 10.40 12.78 8.41
N ASP A 299 11.42 11.91 8.30
CA ASP A 299 12.77 12.19 8.80
C ASP A 299 13.45 13.33 8.03
N ILE A 300 13.25 13.39 6.72
CA ILE A 300 13.96 14.33 5.85
C ILE A 300 13.30 15.71 5.79
N TYR A 301 11.97 15.75 5.91
CA TYR A 301 11.15 16.94 5.89
C TYR A 301 10.23 16.97 7.13
N PRO A 302 10.80 17.08 8.34
CA PRO A 302 10.02 17.10 9.58
C PRO A 302 9.11 18.33 9.69
N GLU A 303 9.41 19.39 8.92
CA GLU A 303 8.56 20.57 8.80
C GLU A 303 7.24 20.31 8.05
N HIS A 304 7.15 19.21 7.29
CA HIS A 304 6.00 18.87 6.49
C HIS A 304 5.13 17.83 7.19
N SER A 305 3.82 18.11 7.31
CA SER A 305 2.86 17.22 7.97
C SER A 305 2.42 16.08 7.04
N TRP A 306 3.30 15.11 6.85
CA TRP A 306 3.02 13.90 6.06
C TRP A 306 1.81 13.14 6.63
N LYS A 307 0.98 12.62 5.73
CA LYS A 307 -0.19 11.80 6.05
C LYS A 307 0.08 10.37 5.61
N PRO A 308 0.56 9.47 6.50
CA PRO A 308 1.09 8.16 6.10
C PRO A 308 0.08 7.29 5.35
N TRP A 309 -1.22 7.44 5.64
CA TRP A 309 -2.29 6.74 4.95
C TRP A 309 -2.50 7.17 3.49
N LEU A 310 -1.89 8.27 3.02
CA LEU A 310 -1.94 8.67 1.61
C LEU A 310 -0.94 7.91 0.73
N PHE A 311 0.05 7.24 1.32
CA PHE A 311 1.04 6.49 0.56
C PHE A 311 0.45 5.16 0.06
N GLU A 312 0.89 4.69 -1.10
CA GLU A 312 0.41 3.43 -1.69
C GLU A 312 0.82 2.22 -0.86
N ARG A 313 2.09 2.19 -0.44
CA ARG A 313 2.64 1.17 0.46
C ARG A 313 2.87 1.82 1.81
N PHE A 314 2.01 1.45 2.74
CA PHE A 314 2.04 1.91 4.11
C PHE A 314 1.71 0.75 5.01
N HIS A 315 2.56 0.48 6.01
CA HIS A 315 2.37 -0.65 6.92
C HIS A 315 1.31 -0.29 7.97
N PRO A 316 0.07 -0.80 7.87
CA PRO A 316 -1.05 -0.21 8.62
C PRO A 316 -1.03 -0.58 10.10
N SER A 317 -0.40 -1.70 10.47
CA SER A 317 -0.41 -2.19 11.86
C SER A 317 0.18 -1.14 12.80
N TYR A 318 1.42 -0.72 12.58
CA TYR A 318 2.13 0.17 13.51
C TYR A 318 1.50 1.55 13.67
N PHE A 319 0.85 2.06 12.62
CA PHE A 319 0.31 3.41 12.67
C PHE A 319 -1.03 3.46 13.38
N TYR A 320 -1.97 2.58 13.00
CA TYR A 320 -3.31 2.60 13.58
C TYR A 320 -3.37 1.98 14.98
N ASP A 321 -2.28 1.43 15.51
CA ASP A 321 -2.21 1.00 16.92
C ASP A 321 -2.34 2.19 17.90
N SER A 322 -1.98 3.42 17.49
CA SER A 322 -2.10 4.63 18.31
C SER A 322 -3.42 5.35 18.05
N ILE A 323 -4.17 5.66 19.11
CA ILE A 323 -5.44 6.40 19.03
C ILE A 323 -5.25 7.83 18.48
N GLU A 324 -4.10 8.44 18.73
CA GLU A 324 -3.73 9.76 18.22
C GLU A 324 -3.63 9.76 16.68
N ASN A 325 -3.01 8.71 16.13
CA ASN A 325 -2.88 8.50 14.70
C ASN A 325 -4.23 8.23 14.03
N GLN A 326 -5.08 7.43 14.68
CA GLN A 326 -6.45 7.21 14.22
C GLN A 326 -7.26 8.51 14.22
N ARG A 327 -7.12 9.34 15.27
CA ARG A 327 -7.76 10.65 15.35
C ARG A 327 -7.26 11.59 14.25
N ALA A 328 -5.96 11.64 14.00
CA ALA A 328 -5.39 12.43 12.91
C ALA A 328 -5.96 12.04 11.54
N PHE A 329 -6.19 10.74 11.30
CA PHE A 329 -6.89 10.27 10.09
C PHE A 329 -8.32 10.80 10.04
N VAL A 330 -9.08 10.69 11.13
CA VAL A 330 -10.48 11.13 11.19
C VAL A 330 -10.59 12.64 11.02
N ASP A 331 -9.72 13.43 11.63
CA ASP A 331 -9.69 14.89 11.47
C ASP A 331 -9.40 15.28 10.01
N TRP A 332 -8.45 14.59 9.37
CA TRP A 332 -8.20 14.77 7.94
C TRP A 332 -9.38 14.33 7.06
N LEU A 333 -10.04 13.23 7.42
CA LEU A 333 -11.23 12.75 6.70
C LEU A 333 -12.36 13.77 6.81
N ALA A 334 -12.55 14.40 7.97
CA ALA A 334 -13.51 15.49 8.16
C ALA A 334 -13.24 16.65 7.20
N GLN A 335 -11.98 17.11 7.12
CA GLN A 335 -11.60 18.16 6.18
C GLN A 335 -11.86 17.75 4.73
N THR A 336 -11.53 16.51 4.37
CA THR A 336 -11.68 15.97 3.02
C THR A 336 -13.14 15.86 2.59
N LEU A 337 -14.03 15.52 3.53
CA LEU A 337 -15.47 15.42 3.31
C LEU A 337 -16.23 16.72 3.59
N ASN A 338 -15.53 17.81 3.96
CA ASN A 338 -16.12 19.08 4.41
C ASN A 338 -17.13 18.91 5.56
N ILE A 339 -16.80 18.05 6.52
CA ILE A 339 -17.57 17.84 7.74
C ILE A 339 -17.25 18.99 8.71
N THR A 340 -18.27 19.77 9.01
CA THR A 340 -18.23 20.97 9.87
C THR A 340 -19.04 20.81 11.14
N SER A 341 -19.98 19.85 11.20
CA SER A 341 -20.80 19.57 12.38
C SER A 341 -20.77 18.08 12.78
N PRO A 342 -20.98 17.77 14.07
CA PRO A 342 -21.05 16.40 14.56
C PRO A 342 -22.10 15.54 13.85
N GLU A 343 -23.23 16.13 13.47
CA GLU A 343 -24.36 15.44 12.83
C GLU A 343 -24.00 14.88 11.45
N GLN A 344 -23.04 15.51 10.77
CA GLN A 344 -22.61 15.06 9.44
C GLN A 344 -21.84 13.73 9.52
N TRP A 345 -21.28 13.35 10.68
CA TRP A 345 -20.64 12.04 10.86
C TRP A 345 -21.60 10.87 10.65
N TYR A 346 -22.89 11.04 10.95
CA TYR A 346 -23.90 10.00 10.74
C TYR A 346 -24.13 9.69 9.26
N GLN A 347 -23.76 10.60 8.36
CA GLN A 347 -23.88 10.44 6.92
C GLN A 347 -22.67 9.74 6.31
N VAL A 348 -21.56 9.62 7.05
CA VAL A 348 -20.32 9.00 6.55
C VAL A 348 -20.49 7.49 6.42
N THR A 349 -20.29 6.99 5.20
CA THR A 349 -20.42 5.57 4.89
C THR A 349 -19.10 4.83 4.94
N THR A 350 -19.15 3.50 4.98
CA THR A 350 -17.95 2.65 4.83
C THR A 350 -17.24 2.89 3.50
N LYS A 351 -17.98 3.27 2.45
CA LYS A 351 -17.41 3.59 1.13
C LYS A 351 -16.56 4.86 1.21
N ASP A 352 -17.04 5.90 1.89
CA ASP A 352 -16.31 7.17 2.02
C ASP A 352 -14.97 6.96 2.72
N ILE A 353 -14.96 6.17 3.80
CA ILE A 353 -13.73 5.82 4.52
C ILE A 353 -12.77 5.01 3.63
N LYS A 354 -13.28 4.02 2.88
CA LYS A 354 -12.46 3.18 1.98
C LYS A 354 -11.88 3.96 0.81
N THR A 355 -12.67 4.83 0.18
CA THR A 355 -12.21 5.70 -0.92
C THR A 355 -11.10 6.65 -0.46
N ASN A 356 -11.11 7.01 0.83
CA ASN A 356 -10.09 7.83 1.47
C ASN A 356 -9.00 7.00 2.18
N ARG A 357 -8.72 5.77 1.69
CA ARG A 357 -7.64 4.88 2.17
C ARG A 357 -7.74 4.45 3.64
N GLY A 358 -8.88 4.64 4.29
CA GLY A 358 -9.14 4.20 5.67
C GLY A 358 -9.54 2.74 5.82
N PHE A 359 -9.27 1.87 4.84
CA PHE A 359 -9.69 0.46 4.86
C PHE A 359 -9.16 -0.29 6.08
N HIS A 360 -7.86 -0.14 6.38
CA HIS A 360 -7.22 -0.83 7.50
C HIS A 360 -7.73 -0.33 8.85
N LEU A 361 -7.89 0.99 8.99
CA LEU A 361 -8.50 1.58 10.18
C LEU A 361 -9.90 1.02 10.41
N LEU A 362 -10.72 0.99 9.37
CA LEU A 362 -12.09 0.48 9.44
C LEU A 362 -12.13 -1.02 9.82
N LYS A 363 -11.12 -1.81 9.43
CA LYS A 363 -10.99 -3.23 9.80
C LYS A 363 -10.79 -3.42 11.32
N LEU A 364 -10.05 -2.54 11.99
CA LEU A 364 -9.86 -2.56 13.45
C LEU A 364 -11.19 -2.42 14.21
N TYR A 365 -12.17 -1.79 13.57
CA TYR A 365 -13.51 -1.54 14.11
C TYR A 365 -14.57 -2.42 13.44
N ASN A 366 -14.23 -3.66 13.11
CA ASN A 366 -15.16 -4.65 12.54
C ASN A 366 -15.94 -4.16 11.30
N ASN A 367 -15.32 -3.30 10.50
CA ASN A 367 -15.93 -2.63 9.36
C ASN A 367 -17.09 -1.67 9.70
N SER A 368 -17.11 -1.12 10.91
CA SER A 368 -18.16 -0.24 11.42
C SER A 368 -17.70 1.22 11.57
N PRO A 369 -18.26 2.15 10.79
CA PRO A 369 -18.04 3.58 10.98
C PRO A 369 -18.50 4.04 12.37
N TYR A 370 -19.62 3.49 12.87
CA TYR A 370 -20.11 3.77 14.21
C TYR A 370 -19.03 3.49 15.27
N GLN A 371 -18.52 2.26 15.31
CA GLN A 371 -17.51 1.87 16.32
C GLN A 371 -16.24 2.70 16.19
N LEU A 372 -15.81 2.99 14.96
CA LEU A 372 -14.67 3.84 14.68
C LEU A 372 -14.84 5.24 15.30
N PHE A 373 -15.94 5.93 14.97
CA PHE A 373 -16.13 7.31 15.37
C PHE A 373 -16.43 7.44 16.87
N THR A 374 -17.23 6.55 17.45
CA THR A 374 -17.51 6.62 18.90
C THR A 374 -16.28 6.29 19.75
N THR A 375 -15.41 5.39 19.28
CA THR A 375 -14.14 5.14 19.96
C THR A 375 -13.20 6.34 19.86
N ILE A 376 -13.06 6.92 18.67
CA ILE A 376 -12.12 8.03 18.44
C ILE A 376 -12.57 9.30 19.15
N PHE A 377 -13.83 9.71 19.02
CA PHE A 377 -14.33 10.93 19.66
C PHE A 377 -14.54 10.75 21.17
N GLY A 378 -14.78 9.52 21.63
CA GLY A 378 -15.01 9.20 23.04
C GLY A 378 -16.09 10.07 23.68
N LYS A 379 -16.03 10.24 25.00
CA LYS A 379 -16.87 11.21 25.74
C LYS A 379 -16.28 12.62 25.78
N THR A 380 -15.21 12.89 25.02
CA THR A 380 -14.26 13.95 25.39
C THR A 380 -14.78 15.39 25.27
N ASN A 381 -15.90 15.64 24.60
CA ASN A 381 -16.41 17.01 24.38
C ASN A 381 -17.91 17.19 24.69
N GLY A 382 -18.52 16.33 25.51
CA GLY A 382 -19.93 16.44 25.90
C GLY A 382 -20.95 16.03 24.81
N GLU A 383 -20.56 16.09 23.54
CA GLU A 383 -21.33 15.57 22.41
C GLU A 383 -20.96 14.10 22.16
N VAL A 384 -21.72 13.20 22.78
CA VAL A 384 -21.59 11.76 22.54
C VAL A 384 -22.28 11.43 21.22
N LEU A 385 -21.52 10.96 20.23
CA LEU A 385 -22.11 10.41 19.01
C LEU A 385 -23.02 9.24 19.35
N GLN A 386 -24.25 9.32 18.89
CA GLN A 386 -25.31 8.38 19.18
C GLN A 386 -25.26 7.23 18.18
N SER A 387 -24.98 6.02 18.66
CA SER A 387 -24.79 4.83 17.83
C SER A 387 -25.96 4.58 16.88
N TRP A 388 -27.16 4.82 17.38
CA TRP A 388 -28.41 4.60 16.66
C TRP A 388 -28.74 5.62 15.58
N ARG A 389 -27.96 6.70 15.46
CA ARG A 389 -28.12 7.66 14.36
C ARG A 389 -27.30 7.27 13.13
N PHE A 390 -26.38 6.33 13.26
CA PHE A 390 -25.63 5.82 12.11
C PHE A 390 -26.52 4.95 11.22
N LYS A 391 -26.26 5.02 9.92
CA LYS A 391 -26.93 4.16 8.94
C LYS A 391 -26.69 2.69 9.27
N VAL A 392 -27.79 1.96 9.48
CA VAL A 392 -27.79 0.54 9.80
C VAL A 392 -27.25 -0.27 8.63
N ILE A 393 -26.38 -1.25 8.92
CA ILE A 393 -25.76 -2.09 7.90
C ILE A 393 -26.56 -3.40 7.84
N PRO A 394 -27.28 -3.70 6.75
CA PRO A 394 -28.22 -4.82 6.77
C PRO A 394 -27.58 -6.16 7.15
N LYS A 395 -28.30 -6.95 7.95
CA LYS A 395 -27.92 -8.33 8.34
C LYS A 395 -26.58 -8.46 9.09
N LYS A 396 -26.20 -7.45 9.88
CA LYS A 396 -25.01 -7.50 10.74
C LYS A 396 -25.41 -7.69 12.19
N LYS A 397 -24.72 -8.61 12.90
CA LYS A 397 -24.84 -8.79 14.36
C LYS A 397 -24.64 -7.47 15.12
N LEU A 398 -23.82 -6.56 14.57
CA LEU A 398 -23.61 -5.23 15.16
C LEU A 398 -24.89 -4.39 15.27
N ASN A 399 -25.88 -4.58 14.40
CA ASN A 399 -27.14 -3.83 14.47
C ASN A 399 -27.88 -4.09 15.78
N ILE A 400 -27.70 -5.28 16.37
CA ILE A 400 -28.29 -5.65 17.66
C ILE A 400 -27.73 -4.75 18.77
N LEU A 401 -26.41 -4.49 18.76
CA LEU A 401 -25.78 -3.57 19.72
C LEU A 401 -26.29 -2.13 19.52
N ILE A 402 -26.44 -1.70 18.27
CA ILE A 402 -27.00 -0.38 17.94
C ILE A 402 -28.46 -0.28 18.43
N LEU A 403 -29.25 -1.34 18.25
CA LEU A 403 -30.62 -1.41 18.73
C LEU A 403 -30.69 -1.39 20.26
N LYS A 404 -29.84 -2.14 20.96
CA LYS A 404 -29.74 -2.10 22.44
C LYS A 404 -29.42 -0.69 22.93
N ASP A 405 -28.45 -0.01 22.32
CA ASP A 405 -28.12 1.38 22.65
C ASP A 405 -29.31 2.33 22.41
N PHE A 406 -30.05 2.15 21.30
CA PHE A 406 -31.24 2.93 20.99
C PHE A 406 -32.35 2.75 22.04
N LEU A 407 -32.65 1.50 22.40
CA LEU A 407 -33.66 1.18 23.41
C LEU A 407 -33.30 1.79 24.78
N ASN A 408 -32.03 1.69 25.17
CA ASN A 408 -31.53 2.32 26.41
C ASN A 408 -31.71 3.84 26.38
N HIS A 409 -31.46 4.48 25.24
CA HIS A 409 -31.68 5.92 25.06
C HIS A 409 -33.16 6.30 25.19
N LEU A 410 -34.05 5.59 24.48
CA LEU A 410 -35.50 5.80 24.58
C LEU A 410 -35.97 5.66 26.03
N PHE A 411 -35.50 4.62 26.71
CA PHE A 411 -35.84 4.35 28.09
C PHE A 411 -35.39 5.48 29.02
N ASN A 412 -34.16 5.97 28.85
CA ASN A 412 -33.65 7.11 29.62
C ASN A 412 -34.46 8.38 29.37
N GLN A 413 -34.86 8.65 28.12
CA GLN A 413 -35.70 9.82 27.81
C GLN A 413 -37.09 9.72 28.46
N ILE A 414 -37.73 8.55 28.37
CA ILE A 414 -39.04 8.32 29.00
C ILE A 414 -38.94 8.48 30.52
N ASN A 415 -37.88 7.93 31.12
CA ASN A 415 -37.67 8.05 32.56
C ASN A 415 -37.31 9.46 33.00
N GLN A 416 -36.54 10.22 32.22
CA GLN A 416 -36.31 11.64 32.51
C GLN A 416 -37.63 12.41 32.51
N ASN A 417 -38.48 12.21 31.50
CA ASN A 417 -39.81 12.83 31.44
C ASN A 417 -40.69 12.42 32.63
N LYS A 418 -40.62 11.16 33.07
CA LYS A 418 -41.33 10.69 34.27
C LYS A 418 -40.74 11.27 35.55
N VAL A 419 -39.42 11.31 35.70
CA VAL A 419 -38.73 11.88 36.86
C VAL A 419 -39.04 13.36 36.97
N GLU A 420 -39.11 14.12 35.87
CA GLU A 420 -39.56 15.51 35.87
C GLU A 420 -41.03 15.64 36.32
N LYS A 421 -41.92 14.75 35.85
CA LYS A 421 -43.33 14.70 36.28
C LYS A 421 -43.52 14.23 37.73
N VAL A 422 -42.65 13.36 38.25
CA VAL A 422 -42.68 12.80 39.61
C VAL A 422 -41.95 13.70 40.61
N GLN A 423 -40.91 14.45 40.19
CA GLN A 423 -40.34 15.54 40.98
C GLN A 423 -41.36 16.66 41.22
N GLN A 424 -42.40 16.76 40.36
CA GLN A 424 -43.57 17.59 40.62
C GLN A 424 -44.60 16.94 41.56
N ASN A 425 -44.55 15.62 41.78
CA ASN A 425 -45.54 14.85 42.57
C ASN A 425 -44.86 13.71 43.37
N ASN A 426 -44.30 14.05 44.53
CA ASN A 426 -43.87 13.21 45.66
C ASN A 426 -43.29 11.79 45.44
N LYS A 427 -42.20 11.55 46.19
CA LYS A 427 -41.18 10.51 46.00
C LYS A 427 -41.49 9.22 46.76
N GLN A 428 -41.67 8.07 46.08
CA GLN A 428 -41.33 6.77 46.68
C GLN A 428 -41.15 5.59 45.71
N ASN A 429 -40.09 4.83 45.98
CA ASN A 429 -39.64 3.51 45.53
C ASN A 429 -39.12 3.28 44.09
N LEU A 430 -37.98 2.58 44.03
CA LEU A 430 -37.08 2.39 42.87
C LEU A 430 -36.91 0.90 42.49
N ASP A 431 -37.67 -0.01 43.09
CA ASP A 431 -37.44 -1.47 42.94
C ASP A 431 -38.21 -2.10 41.75
N ASP A 432 -38.81 -1.28 40.89
CA ASP A 432 -39.77 -1.70 39.85
C ASP A 432 -39.22 -1.68 38.41
N TYR A 433 -37.91 -1.76 38.18
CA TYR A 433 -37.35 -1.42 36.87
C TYR A 433 -37.87 -2.28 35.69
N ASN A 434 -38.10 -3.57 35.91
CA ASN A 434 -38.61 -4.50 34.88
C ASN A 434 -40.14 -4.48 34.76
N GLU A 435 -40.85 -4.26 35.87
CA GLU A 435 -42.32 -4.12 35.86
C GLU A 435 -42.70 -2.77 35.25
N LEU A 436 -41.96 -1.71 35.57
CA LEU A 436 -42.02 -0.39 34.95
C LEU A 436 -41.68 -0.44 33.46
N PHE A 437 -40.77 -1.30 33.01
CA PHE A 437 -40.45 -1.45 31.59
C PHE A 437 -41.65 -1.99 30.79
N ASN A 438 -42.27 -3.07 31.28
CA ASN A 438 -43.48 -3.64 30.66
C ASN A 438 -44.69 -2.70 30.79
N ASP A 439 -44.81 -2.03 31.92
CA ASP A 439 -45.84 -1.03 32.18
C ASP A 439 -45.63 0.25 31.34
N ILE A 440 -44.39 0.63 31.03
CA ILE A 440 -44.06 1.70 30.06
C ILE A 440 -44.44 1.29 28.65
N LEU A 441 -44.07 0.09 28.23
CA LEU A 441 -44.45 -0.44 26.90
C LEU A 441 -45.97 -0.49 26.73
N GLN A 442 -46.73 -0.75 27.80
CA GLN A 442 -48.19 -0.72 27.77
C GLN A 442 -48.82 0.67 27.97
N LYS A 443 -48.20 1.57 28.75
CA LYS A 443 -48.79 2.88 29.10
C LYS A 443 -48.35 4.04 28.22
N VAL A 444 -47.21 3.95 27.55
CA VAL A 444 -46.86 4.94 26.52
C VAL A 444 -47.79 4.68 25.35
N SER A 445 -48.63 5.66 25.02
CA SER A 445 -49.51 5.50 23.87
C SER A 445 -48.64 5.27 22.63
N ASN A 446 -49.05 4.34 21.75
CA ASN A 446 -48.32 4.07 20.49
C ASN A 446 -47.99 5.38 19.73
N GLN A 447 -48.83 6.39 19.84
CA GLN A 447 -48.64 7.72 19.26
C GLN A 447 -47.48 8.53 19.89
N GLU A 448 -47.32 8.52 21.21
CA GLU A 448 -46.17 9.16 21.87
C GLU A 448 -44.86 8.45 21.51
N LEU A 449 -44.90 7.12 21.43
CA LEU A 449 -43.75 6.31 21.06
C LEU A 449 -43.30 6.59 19.62
N GLU A 450 -44.23 6.58 18.66
CA GLU A 450 -43.93 6.94 17.25
C GLU A 450 -43.35 8.34 17.14
N THR A 451 -43.92 9.31 17.88
CA THR A 451 -43.41 10.68 17.91
C THR A 451 -41.96 10.72 18.45
N ILE A 452 -41.65 9.98 19.52
CA ILE A 452 -40.29 9.90 20.08
C ILE A 452 -39.34 9.20 19.09
N ILE A 453 -39.77 8.14 18.41
CA ILE A 453 -38.95 7.43 17.42
C ILE A 453 -38.63 8.35 16.23
N GLU A 454 -39.63 9.08 15.72
CA GLU A 454 -39.46 10.06 14.65
C GLU A 454 -38.50 11.19 15.07
N MET A 455 -38.68 11.74 16.28
CA MET A 455 -37.82 12.80 16.83
C MET A 455 -36.37 12.35 17.02
N ASN A 456 -36.12 11.07 17.28
CA ASN A 456 -34.78 10.53 17.51
C ASN A 456 -34.15 9.85 16.28
N HIS A 457 -34.79 9.96 15.10
CA HIS A 457 -34.34 9.33 13.85
C HIS A 457 -34.22 7.79 13.91
N GLY A 458 -34.97 7.13 14.78
CA GLY A 458 -34.89 5.68 15.00
C GLY A 458 -35.54 4.82 13.91
N ASN A 459 -36.27 5.43 12.96
CA ASN A 459 -37.04 4.72 11.94
C ASN A 459 -36.20 3.73 11.12
N ASP A 460 -34.97 4.11 10.76
CA ASP A 460 -34.10 3.24 9.96
C ASP A 460 -33.68 1.98 10.72
N ILE A 461 -33.49 2.08 12.04
CA ILE A 461 -33.21 0.92 12.91
C ILE A 461 -34.41 0.01 12.96
N ILE A 462 -35.57 0.57 13.27
CA ILE A 462 -36.79 -0.21 13.43
C ILE A 462 -37.13 -0.95 12.12
N ASN A 463 -36.97 -0.31 10.97
CA ASN A 463 -37.19 -0.93 9.67
C ASN A 463 -36.28 -2.14 9.40
N GLU A 464 -35.02 -2.13 9.87
CA GLU A 464 -34.12 -3.29 9.72
C GLU A 464 -34.62 -4.52 10.51
N PHE A 465 -35.35 -4.32 11.61
CA PHE A 465 -35.86 -5.38 12.48
C PHE A 465 -37.38 -5.59 12.34
N GLY A 466 -37.95 -5.34 11.17
CA GLY A 466 -39.36 -5.65 10.89
C GLY A 466 -40.34 -4.50 11.06
N GLY A 467 -39.87 -3.25 11.15
CA GLY A 467 -40.69 -2.04 11.00
C GLY A 467 -41.50 -1.65 12.23
N SER A 468 -41.45 -2.42 13.33
CA SER A 468 -42.04 -2.03 14.62
C SER A 468 -41.05 -2.22 15.77
N LEU A 469 -41.20 -1.42 16.84
CA LEU A 469 -40.38 -1.56 18.04
C LEU A 469 -40.51 -2.96 18.66
N GLN A 470 -41.74 -3.51 18.64
CA GLN A 470 -42.03 -4.85 19.13
C GLN A 470 -41.22 -5.91 18.36
N ALA A 471 -41.24 -5.87 17.03
CA ALA A 471 -40.46 -6.79 16.20
C ALA A 471 -38.95 -6.64 16.45
N ALA A 472 -38.48 -5.42 16.71
CA ALA A 472 -37.09 -5.16 17.07
C ALA A 472 -36.70 -5.80 18.41
N ILE A 473 -37.57 -5.71 19.43
CA ILE A 473 -37.36 -6.33 20.74
C ILE A 473 -37.36 -7.85 20.64
N GLU A 474 -38.35 -8.43 19.95
CA GLU A 474 -38.43 -9.89 19.74
C GLU A 474 -37.16 -10.42 19.05
N HIS A 475 -36.60 -9.66 18.11
CA HIS A 475 -35.33 -9.99 17.47
C HIS A 475 -34.13 -10.00 18.43
N LEU A 476 -34.12 -9.17 19.47
CA LEU A 476 -33.08 -9.20 20.50
C LEU A 476 -33.20 -10.44 21.39
N GLU A 477 -34.42 -10.76 21.82
CA GLU A 477 -34.70 -11.89 22.71
C GLU A 477 -34.29 -13.22 22.05
N ILE A 478 -34.65 -13.43 20.78
CA ILE A 478 -34.27 -14.63 20.01
C ILE A 478 -32.75 -14.79 19.91
N GLN A 479 -31.99 -13.69 19.86
CA GLN A 479 -30.53 -13.74 19.75
C GLN A 479 -29.84 -14.02 21.10
N GLU A 480 -30.37 -13.52 22.21
CA GLU A 480 -29.85 -13.85 23.54
C GLU A 480 -30.00 -15.35 23.83
N GLU A 481 -31.15 -15.94 23.47
CA GLU A 481 -31.37 -17.38 23.56
C GLU A 481 -30.40 -18.21 22.69
N GLN A 482 -29.94 -17.66 21.56
CA GLN A 482 -28.98 -18.32 20.67
C GLN A 482 -27.53 -18.20 21.16
N ASP A 483 -27.10 -17.05 21.63
CA ASP A 483 -25.72 -16.86 22.13
C ASP A 483 -25.47 -17.70 23.40
N ASP A 484 -26.46 -17.85 24.30
CA ASP A 484 -26.38 -18.72 25.48
C ASP A 484 -26.21 -20.21 25.13
N SER A 485 -26.59 -20.60 23.91
CA SER A 485 -26.42 -21.97 23.40
C SER A 485 -25.07 -22.23 22.71
N ILE A 486 -24.33 -21.17 22.36
CA ILE A 486 -23.11 -21.24 21.53
C ILE A 486 -21.82 -21.10 22.37
N GLU A 487 -21.89 -20.58 23.60
CA GLU A 487 -20.73 -20.45 24.49
C GLU A 487 -20.06 -21.80 24.86
N GLU A 488 -20.67 -22.96 24.55
CA GLU A 488 -20.03 -24.27 24.73
C GLU A 488 -19.14 -24.76 23.56
N GLU A 489 -19.20 -24.18 22.35
CA GLU A 489 -18.54 -24.83 21.18
C GLU A 489 -17.50 -24.02 20.37
N THR A 490 -17.30 -22.71 20.59
CA THR A 490 -16.49 -21.90 19.64
C THR A 490 -15.25 -21.21 20.23
N SER A 491 -14.22 -22.00 20.53
CA SER A 491 -12.85 -21.48 20.63
C SER A 491 -12.26 -21.28 19.22
N ILE A 492 -12.22 -20.04 18.74
CA ILE A 492 -11.68 -19.68 17.42
C ILE A 492 -10.15 -19.47 17.54
N PRO A 493 -9.30 -20.00 16.63
CA PRO A 493 -7.84 -19.88 16.72
C PRO A 493 -7.35 -18.45 16.48
N SER A 494 -6.42 -18.00 17.31
CA SER A 494 -5.90 -16.62 17.39
C SER A 494 -4.72 -16.29 16.46
N SER A 495 -4.51 -17.01 15.36
CA SER A 495 -3.34 -16.80 14.49
C SER A 495 -3.66 -15.85 13.33
N PHE A 496 -3.08 -14.65 13.37
CA PHE A 496 -3.31 -13.52 12.47
C PHE A 496 -2.32 -13.50 11.28
N GLU A 497 -1.33 -14.41 11.23
CA GLU A 497 -0.30 -14.44 10.19
C GLU A 497 -0.71 -15.12 8.86
N ASP A 498 -1.68 -16.03 8.84
CA ASP A 498 -1.90 -16.90 7.66
C ASP A 498 -2.78 -16.28 6.55
N ALA A 499 -3.33 -15.07 6.78
CA ALA A 499 -4.26 -14.44 5.84
C ALA A 499 -3.58 -13.53 4.78
N TYR A 500 -2.24 -13.44 4.77
CA TYR A 500 -1.47 -12.60 3.84
C TYR A 500 -0.57 -13.35 2.86
N GLU A 501 -0.69 -14.68 2.71
CA GLU A 501 0.03 -15.42 1.64
C GLU A 501 -0.59 -15.27 0.23
N ILE A 502 -1.59 -14.40 0.03
CA ILE A 502 -2.19 -14.21 -1.29
C ILE A 502 -1.84 -12.82 -1.83
N PHE A 503 -0.96 -12.85 -2.84
CA PHE A 503 -0.45 -11.77 -3.73
C PHE A 503 0.97 -11.23 -3.46
N ASP A 504 1.97 -12.12 -3.36
CA ASP A 504 3.31 -11.80 -3.88
C ASP A 504 3.72 -12.79 -4.99
N ILE A 505 3.25 -12.52 -6.20
CA ILE A 505 3.59 -13.30 -7.41
C ILE A 505 5.06 -13.08 -7.82
N ASN A 506 5.74 -12.05 -7.30
CA ASN A 506 7.11 -11.73 -7.71
C ASN A 506 8.16 -12.55 -6.97
N ASP A 507 7.88 -13.01 -5.75
CA ASP A 507 8.86 -13.79 -4.95
C ASP A 507 8.95 -15.26 -5.41
N GLN A 508 7.89 -15.80 -6.04
CA GLN A 508 7.93 -17.14 -6.67
C GLN A 508 8.66 -17.16 -8.02
N ILE A 509 8.65 -16.06 -8.77
CA ILE A 509 9.36 -15.99 -10.06
C ILE A 509 10.88 -15.94 -9.84
N GLN A 510 11.37 -15.30 -8.77
CA GLN A 510 12.80 -15.31 -8.45
C GLN A 510 13.31 -16.65 -7.93
N LYS A 511 12.48 -17.41 -7.18
CA LYS A 511 12.87 -18.73 -6.67
C LYS A 511 12.84 -19.84 -7.73
N GLU A 512 12.10 -19.68 -8.82
CA GLU A 512 12.09 -20.65 -9.93
C GLU A 512 13.18 -20.36 -11.00
N GLU A 513 13.72 -19.13 -11.09
CA GLU A 513 14.84 -18.81 -11.99
C GLU A 513 16.22 -19.25 -11.45
N GLU A 514 16.38 -19.45 -10.13
CA GLU A 514 17.62 -19.94 -9.52
C GLU A 514 17.71 -21.49 -9.48
N GLY A 515 16.66 -22.21 -9.90
CA GLY A 515 16.57 -23.67 -9.82
C GLY A 515 16.79 -24.45 -11.12
N VAL A 516 17.13 -23.80 -12.24
CA VAL A 516 17.46 -24.49 -13.49
C VAL A 516 18.97 -24.69 -13.56
N GLU A 517 19.43 -25.78 -12.92
CA GLU A 517 20.75 -26.35 -13.13
C GLU A 517 20.96 -26.73 -14.61
N GLU A 518 22.20 -26.52 -15.03
CA GLU A 518 22.76 -26.75 -16.36
C GLU A 518 22.67 -28.23 -16.78
N ASP A 519 21.74 -28.55 -17.69
CA ASP A 519 21.87 -29.72 -18.55
C ASP A 519 22.33 -29.29 -19.95
N LEU A 520 23.66 -29.35 -20.14
CA LEU A 520 24.39 -29.78 -21.33
C LEU A 520 23.67 -29.61 -22.69
N PHE A 521 24.04 -28.56 -23.43
CA PHE A 521 23.91 -28.55 -24.89
C PHE A 521 25.29 -28.41 -25.54
N ASP A 522 25.76 -29.55 -26.06
CA ASP A 522 27.00 -29.75 -26.81
C ASP A 522 26.90 -29.07 -28.19
N TRP A 523 27.80 -28.12 -28.48
CA TRP A 523 27.76 -27.25 -29.67
C TRP A 523 28.65 -27.73 -30.83
N ASP A 524 29.22 -28.95 -30.78
CA ASP A 524 30.30 -29.34 -31.70
C ASP A 524 29.91 -30.22 -32.91
N HIS A 525 28.62 -30.30 -33.31
CA HIS A 525 28.20 -31.24 -34.37
C HIS A 525 27.55 -30.69 -35.65
N LEU A 526 27.67 -29.41 -36.00
CA LEU A 526 27.13 -28.86 -37.26
C LEU A 526 28.15 -28.10 -38.12
N SER A 527 29.29 -28.72 -38.45
CA SER A 527 30.27 -28.13 -39.39
C SER A 527 30.65 -28.98 -40.60
N LEU A 528 29.97 -30.10 -40.91
CA LEU A 528 30.53 -31.07 -41.88
C LEU A 528 29.57 -31.76 -42.86
N LEU A 529 28.45 -31.16 -43.25
CA LEU A 529 27.60 -31.68 -44.34
C LEU A 529 26.95 -30.53 -45.13
N ASP A 530 27.71 -29.92 -46.05
CA ASP A 530 27.18 -29.33 -47.31
C ASP A 530 28.32 -28.86 -48.25
N ARG A 531 29.20 -29.80 -48.61
CA ARG A 531 30.07 -29.69 -49.79
C ARG A 531 30.04 -31.01 -50.56
N GLN A 532 29.86 -30.90 -51.88
CA GLN A 532 29.61 -31.96 -52.88
C GLN A 532 28.12 -32.33 -52.92
N GLU A 533 27.31 -31.99 -53.92
CA GLU A 533 27.41 -32.06 -55.39
C GLU A 533 26.44 -30.99 -55.97
N HIS A 534 26.62 -30.28 -57.09
CA HIS A 534 26.94 -30.70 -58.44
C HIS A 534 27.40 -29.49 -59.27
N GLN A 535 28.47 -29.67 -60.04
CA GLN A 535 28.72 -28.92 -61.29
C GLN A 535 28.06 -29.66 -62.47
N LYS A 536 27.41 -28.88 -63.34
CA LYS A 536 27.13 -29.03 -64.80
C LYS A 536 25.85 -28.24 -65.07
N GLY A 537 25.73 -27.22 -65.92
CA GLY A 537 26.53 -26.69 -67.02
C GLY A 537 25.52 -26.05 -68.01
N THR A 538 26.01 -25.13 -68.86
CA THR A 538 25.31 -24.34 -69.92
C THR A 538 24.75 -22.98 -69.45
N SER A 539 25.38 -21.84 -69.76
CA SER A 539 25.57 -21.16 -71.06
C SER A 539 24.29 -20.53 -71.61
N THR A 540 24.14 -19.22 -71.44
CA THR A 540 24.02 -18.27 -72.57
C THR A 540 24.08 -16.81 -72.12
N LYS A 541 24.79 -16.02 -72.94
CA LYS A 541 24.87 -14.55 -72.96
C LYS A 541 23.50 -13.93 -73.33
N TYR A 542 23.17 -12.73 -72.83
CA TYR A 542 23.01 -11.48 -73.63
C TYR A 542 22.39 -10.31 -72.82
N THR A 543 23.13 -9.19 -72.84
CA THR A 543 22.74 -7.76 -72.90
C THR A 543 21.59 -7.13 -72.09
N LYS A 544 21.98 -6.00 -71.46
CA LYS A 544 21.24 -4.71 -71.33
C LYS A 544 20.08 -4.53 -72.32
N ASN A 545 18.94 -4.03 -71.82
CA ASN A 545 18.47 -2.70 -72.22
C ASN A 545 17.32 -2.16 -71.36
N VAL A 546 17.51 -0.90 -70.98
CA VAL A 546 16.51 0.09 -70.57
C VAL A 546 15.59 0.37 -71.75
N THR A 547 14.27 0.47 -71.54
CA THR A 547 13.44 1.55 -72.12
C THR A 547 12.01 1.54 -71.59
N ASN A 548 11.58 2.74 -71.17
CA ASN A 548 10.20 3.20 -71.02
C ASN A 548 9.35 2.91 -72.27
N LYS A 549 8.06 2.58 -72.07
CA LYS A 549 6.95 3.30 -72.73
C LYS A 549 5.57 2.99 -72.14
N LYS A 550 4.97 4.03 -71.56
CA LYS A 550 3.52 4.28 -71.54
C LYS A 550 3.03 4.54 -72.97
N LYS A 551 1.91 3.92 -73.38
CA LYS A 551 0.65 4.54 -73.88
C LYS A 551 -0.15 3.56 -74.75
N LYS A 552 -1.46 3.52 -74.44
CA LYS A 552 -2.66 3.37 -75.31
C LYS A 552 -2.60 2.23 -76.36
N LYS A 553 -3.54 1.30 -76.36
CA LYS A 553 -4.99 1.48 -76.46
C LYS A 553 -5.69 0.24 -75.94
#